data_AF-A0A928HTH7-F1
#
_entry.id   AF-A0A928HTH7-F1
#
_cell.length_a   1.000
_cell.length_b   1.000
_cell.length_c   1.000
_cell.angle_alpha   90.00
_cell.angle_beta   90.00
_cell.angle_gamma   90.00
#
_symmetry.space_group_name_H-M   'P 1'
#
loop_
_entity.id
_entity.type
_entity.pdbx_description
1 polymer ?
#
loop_
_entity_poly.entity_id
_entity_poly.type
_entity_poly.pdbx_seq_one_letter_code
_entity_poly.pdbx_strand_id
1 'polypeptide(L)'
;MDEREEIETTLPDGQTEVYEAEPEVYEGSEPEAVDYTSELEGLSAEFPDVNLGGHAERYSELRALGLSEREAFFASASRVPRTDNRAHLFGGMPKMAKSPMGAMPRRELEAAREIFSGLSDRQIEDLYKKVTK
;
A
#
# COMPACT_ATOMS: atom_id res chain seq x y z
N MET A 1 37.91 -16.95 25.69
CA MET A 1 38.75 -15.78 25.40
C MET A 1 37.76 -14.67 25.15
N ASP A 2 37.47 -13.92 26.21
CA ASP A 2 36.48 -12.85 26.19
C ASP A 2 37.22 -11.56 25.82
N GLU A 3 36.94 -11.05 24.63
CA GLU A 3 37.41 -9.75 24.19
C GLU A 3 36.53 -8.70 24.87
N ARG A 4 37.05 -8.03 25.90
CA ARG A 4 36.37 -6.93 26.58
C ARG A 4 36.64 -5.64 25.82
N GLU A 5 35.59 -4.94 25.40
CA GLU A 5 35.71 -3.62 24.77
C GLU A 5 36.00 -2.56 25.85
N GLU A 6 37.22 -2.02 25.83
CA GLU A 6 37.60 -0.85 26.62
C GLU A 6 37.22 0.42 25.84
N ILE A 7 36.46 1.31 26.47
CA ILE A 7 36.06 2.59 25.86
C ILE A 7 36.95 3.69 26.43
N GLU A 8 37.86 4.21 25.61
CA GLU A 8 38.74 5.32 25.96
C GLU A 8 38.09 6.65 25.59
N THR A 9 37.79 7.49 26.58
CA THR A 9 37.20 8.81 26.34
C THR A 9 38.18 9.90 26.73
N THR A 10 38.42 10.85 25.82
CA THR A 10 39.31 11.99 26.07
C THR A 10 38.51 13.19 26.55
N LEU A 11 38.78 13.64 27.77
CA LEU A 11 38.18 14.82 28.38
C LEU A 11 38.77 16.12 27.79
N PRO A 12 38.03 17.25 27.84
CA PRO A 12 38.42 18.50 27.19
C PRO A 12 39.67 19.17 27.78
N ASP A 13 40.18 18.67 28.91
CA ASP A 13 41.46 19.08 29.51
C ASP A 13 42.66 18.22 29.03
N GLY A 14 42.42 17.29 28.12
CA GLY A 14 43.43 16.42 27.52
C GLY A 14 43.75 15.17 28.35
N GLN A 15 42.98 14.88 29.41
CA GLN A 15 43.11 13.63 30.16
C GLN A 15 42.30 12.52 29.48
N THR A 16 42.87 11.32 29.40
CA THR A 16 42.17 10.11 28.95
C THR A 16 41.75 9.29 30.17
N GLU A 17 40.46 8.99 30.26
CA GLU A 17 39.92 8.05 31.23
C GLU A 17 39.46 6.79 30.48
N VAL A 18 39.93 5.64 30.96
CA VAL A 18 39.55 4.31 30.47
C VAL A 18 38.51 3.75 31.45
N TYR A 19 37.30 3.53 30.96
CA TYR A 19 36.24 2.93 31.74
C TYR A 19 36.03 1.48 31.28
N GLU A 20 35.93 0.55 32.23
CA GLU A 20 35.37 -0.76 31.94
C GLU A 20 33.86 -0.59 31.79
N ALA A 21 33.33 -0.77 30.57
CA ALA A 21 31.90 -0.74 30.34
C ALA A 21 31.25 -1.94 31.05
N GLU A 22 30.57 -1.69 32.18
CA GLU A 22 29.66 -2.69 32.73
C GLU A 22 28.52 -2.88 31.72
N PRO A 23 28.20 -4.12 31.32
CA PRO A 23 27.07 -4.35 30.46
C PRO A 23 25.82 -3.90 31.22
N GLU A 24 25.20 -2.80 30.78
CA GLU A 24 23.85 -2.47 31.22
C GLU A 24 22.94 -3.64 30.78
N VAL A 25 22.68 -4.55 31.71
CA VAL A 25 21.62 -5.52 31.57
C VAL A 25 20.33 -4.72 31.66
N TYR A 26 19.89 -4.20 30.51
CA TYR A 26 18.54 -3.71 30.36
C TYR A 26 17.64 -4.93 30.53
N GLU A 27 17.19 -5.20 31.76
CA GLU A 27 16.03 -6.04 32.01
C GLU A 27 14.86 -5.33 31.33
N GLY A 28 14.70 -5.62 30.03
CA GLY A 28 13.50 -5.30 29.29
C GLY A 28 12.39 -6.07 29.96
N SER A 29 11.75 -5.46 30.95
CA SER A 29 10.44 -5.87 31.42
C SER A 29 9.57 -6.00 30.18
N GLU A 30 9.27 -7.24 29.81
CA GLU A 30 8.33 -7.54 28.74
C GLU A 30 7.09 -6.68 28.98
N PRO A 31 6.62 -5.91 27.99
CA PRO A 31 5.45 -5.09 28.20
C PRO A 31 4.33 -6.03 28.64
N GLU A 32 3.79 -5.81 29.85
CA GLU A 32 2.60 -6.53 30.30
C GLU A 32 1.59 -6.46 29.17
N ALA A 33 1.17 -7.63 28.67
CA ALA A 33 0.17 -7.70 27.62
C ALA A 33 -1.13 -7.14 28.19
N VAL A 34 -1.36 -5.85 27.97
CA VAL A 34 -2.57 -5.17 28.43
C VAL A 34 -3.74 -5.80 27.69
N ASP A 35 -4.63 -6.44 28.44
CA ASP A 35 -5.82 -7.07 27.90
C ASP A 35 -6.89 -5.99 27.61
N TYR A 36 -7.03 -5.65 26.34
CA TYR A 36 -7.99 -4.64 25.88
C TYR A 36 -9.36 -5.21 25.47
N THR A 37 -9.66 -6.46 25.82
CA THR A 37 -10.92 -7.11 25.43
C THR A 37 -12.17 -6.38 25.92
N SER A 38 -12.15 -5.86 27.15
CA SER A 38 -13.29 -5.14 27.73
C SER A 38 -13.60 -3.81 27.01
N GLU A 39 -12.56 -3.08 26.58
CA GLU A 39 -12.72 -1.86 25.79
C GLU A 39 -13.34 -2.18 24.41
N LEU A 40 -12.85 -3.25 23.79
CA LEU A 40 -13.31 -3.70 22.47
C LEU A 40 -14.79 -4.14 22.51
N GLU A 41 -15.22 -4.85 23.55
CA GLU A 41 -16.62 -5.26 23.74
C GLU A 41 -17.55 -4.04 23.91
N GLY A 42 -17.13 -3.04 24.69
CA GLY A 42 -17.87 -1.80 24.87
C GLY A 42 -18.08 -1.03 23.56
N LEU A 43 -17.02 -0.88 22.76
CA LEU A 43 -17.09 -0.22 21.47
C LEU A 43 -17.88 -1.02 20.43
N SER A 44 -17.82 -2.35 20.49
CA SER A 44 -18.64 -3.22 19.63
C SER A 44 -20.14 -3.02 19.89
N ALA A 45 -20.51 -2.80 21.17
CA ALA A 45 -21.89 -2.50 21.55
C ALA A 45 -22.31 -1.07 21.17
N GLU A 46 -21.39 -0.09 21.25
CA GLU A 46 -21.63 1.29 20.82
C GLU A 46 -21.80 1.40 19.29
N PHE A 47 -21.06 0.59 18.53
CA PHE A 47 -21.04 0.60 17.06
C PHE A 47 -21.35 -0.78 16.46
N PRO A 48 -22.60 -1.27 16.56
CA PRO A 48 -22.97 -2.62 16.11
C PRO A 48 -22.84 -2.83 14.60
N ASP A 49 -22.84 -1.74 13.82
CA ASP A 49 -22.67 -1.78 12.36
C ASP A 49 -21.20 -2.01 11.93
N VAL A 50 -20.27 -1.95 12.88
CA VAL A 50 -18.83 -2.13 12.63
C VAL A 50 -18.47 -3.59 12.88
N ASN A 51 -18.21 -4.32 11.78
CA ASN A 51 -17.79 -5.70 11.89
C ASN A 51 -16.27 -5.78 12.18
N LEU A 52 -15.94 -6.13 13.41
CA LEU A 52 -14.56 -6.33 13.85
C LEU A 52 -13.93 -7.63 13.34
N GLY A 53 -14.70 -8.58 12.78
CA GLY A 53 -14.16 -9.73 12.05
C GLY A 53 -13.12 -10.60 12.78
N GLY A 54 -13.06 -10.55 14.11
CA GLY A 54 -12.01 -11.23 14.89
C GLY A 54 -10.66 -10.50 14.97
N HIS A 55 -10.59 -9.21 14.61
CA HIS A 55 -9.37 -8.39 14.62
C HIS A 55 -9.02 -7.82 16.02
N ALA A 56 -9.19 -8.60 17.09
CA ALA A 56 -8.84 -8.19 18.45
C ALA A 56 -7.33 -7.97 18.62
N GLU A 57 -6.51 -8.81 17.99
CA GLU A 57 -5.04 -8.68 17.96
C GLU A 57 -4.61 -7.38 17.28
N ARG A 58 -5.27 -7.02 16.17
CA ARG A 58 -4.98 -5.77 15.47
C ARG A 58 -5.39 -4.54 16.29
N TYR A 59 -6.45 -4.64 17.10
CA TYR A 59 -6.84 -3.58 18.02
C TYR A 59 -5.79 -3.36 19.11
N SER A 60 -5.30 -4.43 19.75
CA SER A 60 -4.28 -4.32 20.80
C SER A 60 -2.95 -3.78 20.26
N GLU A 61 -2.54 -4.19 19.06
CA GLU A 61 -1.35 -3.63 18.38
C GLU A 61 -1.49 -2.11 18.16
N LEU A 62 -2.64 -1.65 17.69
CA LEU A 62 -2.89 -0.22 17.47
C LEU A 62 -2.93 0.58 18.79
N ARG A 63 -3.47 -0.02 19.86
CA ARG A 63 -3.41 0.57 21.21
C ARG A 63 -1.98 0.67 21.73
N ALA A 64 -1.17 -0.37 21.51
CA ALA A 64 0.25 -0.37 21.88
C ALA A 64 1.07 0.68 21.10
N LEU A 65 0.66 0.99 19.86
CA LEU A 65 1.22 2.10 19.06
C LEU A 65 0.75 3.49 19.52
N GLY A 66 -0.09 3.57 20.56
CA GLY A 66 -0.55 4.82 21.16
C GLY A 66 -1.78 5.44 20.51
N LEU A 67 -2.52 4.69 19.68
CA LEU A 67 -3.79 5.20 19.14
C LEU A 67 -4.86 5.25 20.23
N SER A 68 -5.79 6.18 20.06
CA SER A 68 -6.97 6.25 20.91
C SER A 68 -7.89 5.04 20.68
N GLU A 69 -8.69 4.69 21.68
CA GLU A 69 -9.62 3.55 21.66
C GLU A 69 -10.51 3.55 20.40
N ARG A 70 -11.12 4.71 20.10
CA ARG A 70 -11.99 4.85 18.92
C ARG A 70 -11.23 4.73 17.60
N GLU A 71 -10.05 5.32 17.50
CA GLU A 71 -9.25 5.24 16.27
C GLU A 71 -8.76 3.82 16.02
N ALA A 72 -8.27 3.16 17.07
CA ALA A 72 -7.84 1.77 17.02
C ALA A 72 -9.00 0.86 16.60
N PHE A 73 -10.21 1.08 17.13
CA PHE A 73 -11.41 0.30 16.79
C PHE A 73 -11.86 0.47 15.34
N PHE A 74 -11.92 1.71 14.83
CA PHE A 74 -12.28 1.94 13.43
C PHE A 74 -11.19 1.53 12.44
N ALA A 75 -9.93 1.50 12.86
CA ALA A 75 -8.81 1.06 12.04
C ALA A 75 -8.63 -0.47 12.04
N SER A 76 -8.97 -1.15 13.14
CA SER A 76 -8.98 -2.61 13.24
C SER A 76 -10.18 -3.22 12.52
N ALA A 77 -11.30 -2.51 12.46
CA ALA A 77 -12.48 -2.92 11.71
C ALA A 77 -12.16 -3.12 10.22
N SER A 78 -12.50 -4.30 9.71
CA SER A 78 -12.49 -4.54 8.27
C SER A 78 -13.56 -3.64 7.65
N ARG A 79 -13.14 -2.58 6.97
CA ARG A 79 -14.05 -1.78 6.16
C ARG A 79 -14.72 -2.76 5.20
N VAL A 80 -16.03 -2.97 5.39
CA VAL A 80 -16.91 -3.50 4.33
C VAL A 80 -16.43 -2.85 3.04
N PRO A 81 -16.02 -3.61 2.02
CA PRO A 81 -15.50 -3.03 0.80
C PRO A 81 -16.58 -2.08 0.31
N ARG A 82 -16.31 -0.77 0.44
CA ARG A 82 -17.13 0.25 -0.19
C ARG A 82 -17.10 -0.14 -1.64
N THR A 83 -18.20 -0.69 -2.13
CA THR A 83 -18.39 -1.08 -3.52
C THR A 83 -17.77 0.03 -4.35
N ASP A 84 -16.75 -0.28 -5.13
CA ASP A 84 -15.95 0.72 -5.79
C ASP A 84 -16.87 1.58 -6.65
N ASN A 85 -17.11 2.79 -6.18
CA ASN A 85 -18.01 3.75 -6.80
C ASN A 85 -17.45 4.19 -8.18
N ARG A 86 -16.26 3.72 -8.56
CA ARG A 86 -15.78 3.83 -9.94
C ARG A 86 -16.68 3.15 -10.97
N ALA A 87 -17.52 2.18 -10.60
CA ALA A 87 -18.45 1.56 -11.53
C ALA A 87 -19.39 2.57 -12.22
N HIS A 88 -19.81 3.64 -11.53
CA HIS A 88 -20.64 4.69 -12.14
C HIS A 88 -19.85 5.64 -13.05
N LEU A 89 -18.53 5.74 -12.87
CA LEU A 89 -17.67 6.50 -13.79
C LEU A 89 -17.60 5.83 -15.17
N PHE A 90 -17.74 4.50 -15.23
CA PHE A 90 -17.75 3.76 -16.49
C PHE A 90 -19.15 3.63 -17.13
N GLY A 91 -20.23 3.97 -16.41
CA GLY A 91 -21.59 3.93 -16.94
C GLY A 91 -21.91 5.06 -17.92
N GLY A 92 -21.19 6.18 -17.84
CA GLY A 92 -21.36 7.35 -18.70
C GLY A 92 -20.39 7.43 -19.88
N MET A 93 -19.40 6.53 -19.98
CA MET A 93 -18.51 6.53 -21.14
C MET A 93 -19.27 5.96 -22.35
N PRO A 94 -19.33 6.70 -23.47
CA PRO A 94 -19.85 6.13 -24.71
C PRO A 94 -19.02 4.89 -25.00
N LYS A 95 -19.68 3.72 -25.06
CA LYS A 95 -19.04 2.47 -25.47
C LYS A 95 -18.44 2.76 -26.84
N MET A 96 -17.13 2.98 -26.91
CA MET A 96 -16.45 3.11 -28.18
C MET A 96 -16.78 1.85 -28.95
N ALA A 97 -17.53 2.02 -30.04
CA ALA A 97 -17.87 0.93 -30.93
C ALA A 97 -16.55 0.22 -31.22
N LYS A 98 -16.49 -1.07 -30.88
CA LYS A 98 -15.35 -1.90 -31.24
C LYS A 98 -15.20 -1.78 -32.74
N SER A 99 -14.27 -0.94 -33.20
CA SER A 99 -13.80 -1.00 -34.56
C SER A 99 -13.39 -2.45 -34.76
N PRO A 100 -13.85 -3.12 -35.84
CA PRO A 100 -13.54 -4.52 -36.04
C PRO A 100 -12.02 -4.68 -35.92
N MET A 101 -11.57 -5.57 -35.02
CA MET A 101 -10.15 -5.85 -34.82
C MET A 101 -9.49 -6.04 -36.19
N GLY A 102 -8.60 -5.13 -36.57
CA GLY A 102 -7.91 -5.13 -37.86
C GLY A 102 -8.45 -4.17 -38.93
N ALA A 103 -9.44 -3.32 -38.66
CA ALA A 103 -9.73 -2.18 -39.54
C ALA A 103 -8.90 -0.97 -39.11
N MET A 104 -8.11 -0.43 -40.04
CA MET A 104 -7.35 0.80 -39.83
C MET A 104 -8.33 1.97 -39.60
N PRO A 105 -8.14 2.80 -38.55
CA PRO A 105 -8.96 3.98 -38.36
C PRO A 105 -8.79 4.98 -39.51
N ARG A 106 -9.87 5.66 -39.92
CA ARG A 106 -9.88 6.56 -41.10
C ARG A 106 -8.78 7.62 -41.08
N ARG A 107 -8.47 8.18 -39.90
CA ARG A 107 -7.40 9.17 -39.75
C ARG A 107 -6.01 8.58 -40.03
N GLU A 108 -5.78 7.34 -39.62
CA GLU A 108 -4.53 6.64 -39.92
C GLU A 108 -4.45 6.27 -41.40
N LEU A 109 -5.58 5.97 -42.05
CA LEU A 109 -5.63 5.71 -43.49
C LEU A 109 -5.28 6.96 -44.31
N GLU A 110 -5.77 8.12 -43.92
CA GLU A 110 -5.39 9.40 -44.54
C GLU A 110 -3.88 9.68 -44.40
N ALA A 111 -3.33 9.52 -43.19
CA ALA A 111 -1.88 9.67 -42.99
C ALA A 111 -1.06 8.62 -43.76
N ALA A 112 -1.55 7.37 -43.82
CA ALA A 112 -0.88 6.30 -44.55
C ALA A 112 -0.90 6.53 -46.07
N ARG A 113 -1.91 7.20 -46.63
CA ARG A 113 -1.92 7.60 -48.05
C ARG A 113 -0.83 8.61 -48.38
N GLU A 114 -0.52 9.53 -47.46
CA GLU A 114 0.56 10.50 -47.66
C GLU A 114 1.93 9.80 -47.71
N ILE A 115 2.13 8.78 -46.87
CA ILE A 115 3.38 8.03 -46.77
C ILE A 115 3.51 6.98 -47.90
N PHE A 116 2.40 6.28 -48.20
CA PHE A 116 2.33 5.18 -49.16
C PHE A 116 1.53 5.57 -50.41
N SER A 117 1.92 6.68 -51.06
CA SER A 117 1.22 7.24 -52.23
C SER A 117 1.14 6.29 -53.44
N GLY A 118 1.97 5.24 -53.49
CA GLY A 118 1.95 4.20 -54.52
C GLY A 118 1.08 2.98 -54.22
N LEU A 119 0.44 2.91 -53.04
CA LEU A 119 -0.40 1.78 -52.64
C LEU A 119 -1.88 2.18 -52.62
N SER A 120 -2.74 1.23 -52.99
CA SER A 120 -4.18 1.38 -52.80
C SER A 120 -4.57 1.22 -51.32
N ASP A 121 -5.69 1.81 -50.91
CA ASP A 121 -6.23 1.70 -49.55
C ASP A 121 -6.31 0.26 -49.04
N ARG A 122 -6.69 -0.67 -49.92
CA ARG A 122 -6.79 -2.09 -49.58
C ARG A 122 -5.43 -2.71 -49.24
N GLN A 123 -4.38 -2.32 -49.95
CA GLN A 123 -3.01 -2.78 -49.68
C GLN A 123 -2.48 -2.16 -48.38
N ILE A 124 -2.82 -0.90 -48.12
CA ILE A 124 -2.47 -0.20 -46.87
C ILE A 124 -3.15 -0.88 -45.67
N GLU A 125 -4.44 -1.22 -45.78
CA GLU A 125 -5.17 -1.96 -44.75
C GLU A 125 -4.61 -3.38 -44.53
N ASP A 126 -4.25 -4.09 -45.60
CA ASP A 126 -3.66 -5.42 -45.50
C ASP A 126 -2.27 -5.39 -44.85
N LEU A 127 -1.48 -4.33 -45.11
CA LEU A 127 -0.20 -4.10 -44.43
C LEU A 127 -0.41 -3.85 -42.94
N TYR A 128 -1.37 -3.00 -42.59
CA TYR A 128 -1.71 -2.68 -41.21
C TYR A 128 -2.15 -3.93 -40.44
N LYS A 129 -3.05 -4.74 -41.01
CA LYS A 129 -3.48 -6.02 -40.43
C LYS A 129 -2.32 -6.98 -40.15
N LYS A 130 -1.28 -6.99 -40.98
CA LYS A 130 -0.09 -7.84 -40.79
C LYS A 130 0.80 -7.37 -39.65
N VAL A 131 0.85 -6.07 -39.39
CA VAL A 131 1.70 -5.49 -38.33
C VAL A 131 0.97 -5.48 -36.98
N THR A 132 -0.36 -5.34 -36.99
CA THR A 132 -1.17 -5.26 -35.76
C THR A 132 -1.69 -6.62 -35.25
N LYS A 133 -1.36 -7.73 -35.92
CA LYS A 133 -1.66 -9.10 -35.47
C LYS A 133 -0.40 -9.74 -34.92
#